data_AF-A0A2J7ZGD9-F1
#
_entry.id   AF-A0A2J7ZGD9-F1
#
_cell.length_a   1.000
_cell.length_b   1.000
_cell.length_c   1.000
_cell.angle_alpha   90.00
_cell.angle_beta   90.00
_cell.angle_gamma   90.00
#
_symmetry.space_group_name_H-M   'P 1'
#
loop_
_entity.id
_entity.type
_entity.pdbx_description
1 polymer ?
#
loop_
_entity_poly.entity_id
_entity_poly.type
_entity_poly.pdbx_seq_one_letter_code
_entity_poly.pdbx_strand_id
1 'polypeptide(L)'
;LGLARGPRPWGDRPCPKPGKHAQQTGWEARKALGPSDALAREWQCQFLDLGSNSLSGPVPPQLFHPASRLISADLSRNQLSGPVPSPANTSAGATRASRISVLNLSGNRLTGMLPLELFRVYLAYFDASNNDLEGPVAPLLRTCWALNYLELSDNRLDGAIPGELAAQNMHVGGGGVWDGGRG
;
A
#
# COMPACT_ATOMS: atom_id res chain seq x y z
N LEU A 1 -5.35 -46.86 1.30
CA LEU A 1 -5.65 -45.74 2.22
C LEU A 1 -4.53 -44.70 2.11
N GLY A 2 -4.55 -43.89 1.05
CA GLY A 2 -3.58 -42.81 0.83
C GLY A 2 -4.33 -41.49 0.81
N LEU A 3 -4.32 -40.76 1.92
CA LEU A 3 -4.91 -39.42 1.99
C LEU A 3 -4.03 -38.46 1.20
N ALA A 4 -4.50 -38.06 0.02
CA ALA A 4 -3.97 -36.95 -0.74
C ALA A 4 -4.00 -35.70 0.14
N ARG A 5 -2.81 -35.24 0.57
CA ARG A 5 -2.68 -33.96 1.27
C ARG A 5 -2.87 -32.85 0.24
N GLY A 6 -4.04 -32.21 0.27
CA GLY A 6 -4.31 -30.98 -0.48
C GLY A 6 -3.33 -29.85 -0.14
N PRO A 7 -3.30 -28.78 -0.95
CA PRO A 7 -2.41 -27.65 -0.73
C PRO A 7 -2.64 -27.06 0.67
N ARG A 8 -1.59 -27.04 1.49
CA ARG A 8 -1.66 -26.55 2.87
C ARG A 8 -1.87 -25.03 2.89
N PRO A 9 -2.81 -24.50 3.71
CA PRO A 9 -2.99 -23.07 3.90
C PRO A 9 -1.70 -22.43 4.45
N TRP A 10 -1.54 -21.13 4.21
CA TRP A 10 -0.35 -20.34 4.57
C TRP A 10 -0.27 -20.03 6.09
N GLY A 11 -0.61 -21.01 6.94
CA GLY A 11 -0.19 -21.00 8.34
C GLY A 11 1.27 -21.43 8.41
N ASP A 12 2.11 -20.58 9.00
CA ASP A 12 3.52 -20.82 9.35
C ASP A 12 4.62 -20.64 8.28
N ARG A 13 4.35 -20.05 7.11
CA ARG A 13 5.44 -19.81 6.12
C ARG A 13 6.14 -18.46 6.33
N PRO A 14 7.49 -18.40 6.30
CA PRO A 14 8.26 -17.15 6.26
C PRO A 14 7.84 -16.32 5.03
N CYS A 15 8.03 -14.98 5.07
CA CYS A 15 7.65 -14.12 3.94
C CYS A 15 8.15 -14.73 2.63
N PRO A 16 7.42 -14.56 1.52
CA PRO A 16 7.95 -14.89 0.21
C PRO A 16 9.33 -14.23 0.03
N LYS A 17 10.37 -15.05 -0.15
CA LYS A 17 11.71 -14.53 -0.43
C LYS A 17 11.76 -14.06 -1.88
N PRO A 18 12.40 -12.91 -2.17
CA PRO A 18 12.59 -12.46 -3.53
C PRO A 18 13.48 -13.46 -4.27
N GLY A 19 12.98 -14.01 -5.38
CA GLY A 19 13.68 -15.06 -6.10
C GLY A 19 12.95 -15.48 -7.37
N LYS A 20 12.89 -14.59 -8.36
CA LYS A 20 12.54 -14.70 -9.80
C LYS A 20 11.34 -15.54 -10.27
N HIS A 21 10.66 -16.27 -9.39
CA HIS A 21 9.40 -16.97 -9.61
C HIS A 21 8.52 -16.96 -8.34
N ALA A 22 8.78 -16.02 -7.42
CA ALA A 22 7.96 -15.86 -6.24
C ALA A 22 6.57 -15.35 -6.66
N GLN A 23 5.59 -16.25 -6.62
CA GLN A 23 4.18 -15.93 -6.32
C GLN A 23 3.27 -15.32 -7.39
N GLN A 24 3.54 -15.46 -8.68
CA GLN A 24 2.49 -15.15 -9.67
C GLN A 24 1.20 -15.96 -9.39
N THR A 25 1.35 -17.20 -8.91
CA THR A 25 0.23 -18.05 -8.49
C THR A 25 -0.26 -17.77 -7.06
N GLY A 26 0.57 -17.27 -6.15
CA GLY A 26 0.19 -17.04 -4.75
C GLY A 26 -0.63 -15.77 -4.54
N TRP A 27 -0.27 -14.71 -5.26
CA TRP A 27 -1.01 -13.44 -5.26
C TRP A 27 -2.34 -13.58 -6.01
N GLU A 28 -2.31 -14.17 -7.21
CA GLU A 28 -3.52 -14.40 -8.03
C GLU A 28 -4.45 -15.47 -7.41
N ALA A 29 -3.95 -16.52 -6.76
CA ALA A 29 -4.83 -17.49 -6.08
C ALA A 29 -5.53 -16.90 -4.84
N ARG A 30 -4.93 -15.90 -4.18
CA ARG A 30 -5.53 -15.23 -3.01
C ARG A 30 -6.50 -14.11 -3.40
N LYS A 31 -6.47 -13.66 -4.66
CA LYS A 31 -7.51 -12.82 -5.29
C LYS A 31 -8.91 -13.44 -5.16
N ALA A 32 -8.99 -14.77 -5.10
CA ALA A 32 -10.24 -15.52 -4.97
C ALA A 32 -10.77 -15.66 -3.53
N LEU A 33 -9.99 -15.30 -2.49
CA LEU A 33 -10.37 -15.53 -1.09
C LEU A 33 -11.13 -14.36 -0.42
N GLY A 34 -11.40 -13.28 -1.14
CA GLY A 34 -12.15 -12.14 -0.63
C GLY A 34 -11.46 -11.43 0.56
N PRO A 35 -12.11 -10.42 1.16
CA PRO A 35 -11.58 -9.64 2.26
C PRO A 35 -11.65 -10.39 3.60
N SER A 36 -11.15 -11.63 3.67
CA SER A 36 -11.12 -12.36 4.93
C SER A 36 -9.95 -11.88 5.80
N ASP A 37 -10.22 -11.33 6.98
CA ASP A 37 -9.20 -10.89 7.95
C ASP A 37 -8.25 -12.01 8.40
N ALA A 38 -8.66 -13.26 8.19
CA ALA A 38 -7.82 -14.42 8.41
C ALA A 38 -6.50 -14.30 7.64
N LEU A 39 -6.52 -13.73 6.42
CA LEU A 39 -5.32 -13.54 5.60
C LEU A 39 -4.33 -12.57 6.25
N ALA A 40 -4.80 -11.53 6.93
CA ALA A 40 -3.92 -10.60 7.64
C ALA A 40 -3.22 -11.29 8.82
N ARG A 41 -3.91 -12.22 9.50
CA ARG A 41 -3.34 -13.00 10.61
C ARG A 41 -2.29 -14.01 10.14
N GLU A 42 -2.33 -14.42 8.88
CA GLU A 42 -1.30 -15.29 8.30
C GLU A 42 -0.01 -14.52 8.01
N TRP A 43 -0.06 -13.19 7.89
CA TRP A 43 1.11 -12.37 7.58
C TRP A 43 1.91 -12.12 8.85
N GLN A 44 2.72 -13.12 9.20
CA GLN A 44 3.52 -13.13 10.42
C GLN A 44 4.84 -12.36 10.30
N CYS A 45 5.08 -11.71 9.17
CA CYS A 45 6.35 -11.04 8.93
C CYS A 45 6.27 -9.52 9.00
N GLN A 46 7.42 -8.91 9.25
CA GLN A 46 7.54 -7.46 9.49
C GLN A 46 7.95 -6.69 8.23
N PHE A 47 8.69 -7.34 7.33
CA PHE A 47 9.22 -6.72 6.12
C PHE A 47 8.81 -7.58 4.93
N LEU A 48 7.99 -7.01 4.04
CA LEU A 48 7.60 -7.64 2.79
C LEU A 48 8.27 -6.88 1.65
N ASP A 49 9.15 -7.55 0.91
CA ASP A 49 9.75 -7.00 -0.30
C ASP A 49 9.32 -7.85 -1.50
N LEU A 50 8.42 -7.27 -2.29
CA LEU A 50 7.94 -7.79 -3.57
C LEU A 50 8.20 -6.79 -4.69
N GLY A 51 9.14 -5.87 -4.50
CA GLY A 51 9.51 -4.88 -5.50
C GLY A 51 10.03 -5.53 -6.78
N SER A 52 9.83 -4.86 -7.93
CA SER A 52 10.35 -5.28 -9.24
C SER A 52 9.91 -6.69 -9.67
N ASN A 53 8.61 -6.96 -9.56
CA ASN A 53 7.99 -8.20 -10.05
C ASN A 53 6.93 -7.91 -11.12
N SER A 54 6.20 -8.95 -11.55
CA SER A 54 5.09 -8.85 -12.50
C SER A 54 3.73 -9.07 -11.79
N LEU A 55 3.59 -8.62 -10.54
CA LEU A 55 2.34 -8.76 -9.79
C LEU A 55 1.26 -7.87 -10.41
N SER A 56 0.03 -8.38 -10.48
CA SER A 56 -1.12 -7.68 -11.05
C SER A 56 -2.33 -7.68 -10.11
N GLY A 57 -3.32 -6.86 -10.43
CA GLY A 57 -4.54 -6.72 -9.62
C GLY A 57 -4.39 -5.70 -8.48
N PRO A 58 -5.39 -5.62 -7.59
CA PRO A 58 -5.45 -4.56 -6.58
C PRO A 58 -4.47 -4.79 -5.43
N VAL A 59 -4.10 -3.70 -4.79
CA VAL A 59 -3.42 -3.73 -3.49
C VAL A 59 -4.40 -4.31 -2.45
N PRO A 60 -3.99 -5.30 -1.64
CA PRO A 60 -4.85 -5.96 -0.67
C PRO A 60 -5.06 -5.07 0.58
N PRO A 61 -6.30 -4.82 1.01
CA PRO A 61 -6.59 -4.02 2.21
C PRO A 61 -5.99 -4.63 3.49
N GLN A 62 -5.70 -5.94 3.49
CA GLN A 62 -5.10 -6.67 4.61
C GLN A 62 -3.72 -6.14 5.03
N LEU A 63 -3.03 -5.40 4.16
CA LEU A 63 -1.80 -4.67 4.53
C LEU A 63 -2.03 -3.75 5.74
N PHE A 64 -3.22 -3.16 5.83
CA PHE A 64 -3.58 -2.21 6.88
C PHE A 64 -4.23 -2.84 8.11
N HIS A 65 -4.55 -4.13 8.07
CA HIS A 65 -5.30 -4.79 9.15
C HIS A 65 -4.45 -4.88 10.44
N PRO A 66 -4.99 -4.59 11.64
CA PRO A 66 -4.22 -4.55 12.91
C PRO A 66 -3.54 -5.85 13.32
N ALA A 67 -4.11 -6.98 12.90
CA ALA A 67 -3.53 -8.29 13.17
C ALA A 67 -2.29 -8.60 12.30
N SER A 68 -2.05 -7.82 11.24
CA SER A 68 -0.82 -7.89 10.46
C SER A 68 0.39 -7.54 11.33
N ARG A 69 1.50 -8.23 11.13
CA ARG A 69 2.78 -7.88 11.76
C ARG A 69 3.66 -7.00 10.87
N LEU A 70 3.17 -6.63 9.68
CA LEU A 70 3.93 -5.82 8.73
C LEU A 70 4.20 -4.42 9.28
N ILE A 71 5.47 -4.06 9.18
CA ILE A 71 6.01 -2.74 9.50
C ILE A 71 6.42 -2.04 8.19
N SER A 72 6.93 -2.80 7.22
CA SER A 72 7.36 -2.31 5.91
C SER A 72 6.84 -3.21 4.80
N ALA A 73 6.31 -2.59 3.75
CA ALA A 73 5.94 -3.28 2.51
C ALA A 73 6.45 -2.51 1.29
N ASP A 74 7.29 -3.17 0.49
CA ASP A 74 7.69 -2.71 -0.84
C ASP A 74 6.97 -3.54 -1.89
N LEU A 75 6.09 -2.89 -2.64
CA LEU A 75 5.35 -3.44 -3.79
C LEU A 75 5.68 -2.65 -5.08
N SER A 76 6.78 -1.89 -5.07
CA SER A 76 7.16 -1.01 -6.17
C SER A 76 7.45 -1.76 -7.46
N ARG A 77 7.36 -1.08 -8.61
CA ARG A 77 7.74 -1.62 -9.93
C ARG A 77 7.03 -2.93 -10.26
N ASN A 78 5.70 -2.92 -10.16
CA ASN A 78 4.82 -4.03 -10.50
C ASN A 78 3.75 -3.57 -11.50
N GLN A 79 2.72 -4.38 -11.73
CA GLN A 79 1.57 -4.09 -12.60
C GLN A 79 0.27 -4.01 -11.77
N LEU A 80 0.36 -3.62 -10.50
CA LEU A 80 -0.80 -3.48 -9.63
C LEU A 80 -1.71 -2.36 -10.15
N SER A 81 -3.02 -2.55 -10.04
CA SER A 81 -4.01 -1.66 -10.63
C SER A 81 -5.24 -1.47 -9.76
N GLY A 82 -6.02 -0.43 -10.04
CA GLY A 82 -7.17 -0.05 -9.22
C GLY A 82 -6.78 0.86 -8.05
N PRO A 83 -7.72 1.16 -7.14
CA PRO A 83 -7.50 2.11 -6.06
C PRO A 83 -6.59 1.57 -4.94
N VAL A 84 -5.88 2.48 -4.28
CA VAL A 84 -5.24 2.19 -3.00
C VAL A 84 -6.35 1.90 -1.97
N PRO A 85 -6.34 0.73 -1.31
CA PRO A 85 -7.41 0.38 -0.39
C PRO A 85 -7.38 1.29 0.84
N SER A 86 -8.56 1.74 1.27
CA SER A 86 -8.68 2.46 2.54
C SER A 86 -8.44 1.48 3.71
N PRO A 87 -7.68 1.87 4.76
CA PRO A 87 -7.66 1.14 6.01
C PRO A 87 -9.06 0.86 6.60
N ALA A 88 -10.06 1.70 6.28
CA ALA A 88 -11.45 1.47 6.67
C ALA A 88 -12.10 0.26 5.97
N ASN A 89 -11.52 -0.22 4.87
CA ASN A 89 -12.03 -1.39 4.15
C ASN A 89 -11.62 -2.71 4.83
N THR A 90 -10.89 -2.65 5.95
CA THR A 90 -10.65 -3.80 6.82
C THR A 90 -11.82 -3.98 7.79
N SER A 91 -12.11 -5.19 8.29
CA SER A 91 -13.17 -5.37 9.29
C SER A 91 -12.90 -4.63 10.59
N ALA A 92 -11.64 -4.31 10.86
CA ALA A 92 -11.23 -3.52 12.02
C ALA A 92 -11.46 -2.01 11.83
N GLY A 93 -11.86 -1.58 10.63
CA GLY A 93 -11.97 -0.17 10.28
C GLY A 93 -10.62 0.56 10.25
N ALA A 94 -10.67 1.87 10.05
CA ALA A 94 -9.47 2.70 10.05
C ALA A 94 -8.98 2.93 11.48
N THR A 95 -7.98 2.16 11.90
CA THR A 95 -7.43 2.23 13.27
C THR A 95 -5.94 2.48 13.27
N ARG A 96 -5.47 3.24 14.27
CA ARG A 96 -4.04 3.44 14.55
C ARG A 96 -3.32 2.16 14.99
N ALA A 97 -4.05 1.07 15.22
CA ALA A 97 -3.48 -0.23 15.54
C ALA A 97 -2.79 -0.92 14.34
N SER A 98 -2.94 -0.37 13.13
CA SER A 98 -2.12 -0.79 11.99
C SER A 98 -0.65 -0.53 12.27
N ARG A 99 0.21 -1.53 12.02
CA ARG A 99 1.65 -1.47 12.31
C ARG A 99 2.49 -0.99 11.13
N ILE A 100 1.91 -0.90 9.95
CA ILE A 100 2.64 -0.51 8.75
C ILE A 100 3.08 0.95 8.88
N SER A 101 4.37 1.18 8.67
CA SER A 101 5.04 2.46 8.80
C SER A 101 5.76 2.89 7.53
N VAL A 102 6.15 1.92 6.69
CA VAL A 102 6.80 2.13 5.41
C VAL A 102 5.98 1.42 4.34
N LEU A 103 5.53 2.17 3.35
CA LEU A 103 4.78 1.63 2.22
C LEU A 103 5.31 2.23 0.91
N ASN A 104 5.82 1.39 0.04
CA ASN A 104 6.25 1.76 -1.31
C ASN A 104 5.37 1.08 -2.35
N LEU A 105 4.62 1.89 -3.10
CA LEU A 105 3.72 1.51 -4.19
C LEU A 105 4.18 2.10 -5.53
N SER A 106 5.37 2.70 -5.59
CA SER A 106 5.84 3.44 -6.76
C SER A 106 5.95 2.57 -8.02
N GLY A 107 5.75 3.15 -9.20
CA GLY A 107 5.92 2.44 -10.48
C GLY A 107 4.91 1.30 -10.66
N ASN A 108 3.63 1.59 -10.45
CA ASN A 108 2.51 0.67 -10.70
C ASN A 108 1.49 1.33 -11.65
N ARG A 109 0.27 0.80 -11.73
CA ARG A 109 -0.86 1.33 -12.53
C ARG A 109 -2.06 1.65 -11.63
N LEU A 110 -1.79 2.12 -10.42
CA LEU A 110 -2.82 2.45 -9.43
C LEU A 110 -3.60 3.69 -9.88
N THR A 111 -4.91 3.68 -9.66
CA THR A 111 -5.84 4.70 -10.16
C THR A 111 -6.74 5.23 -9.05
N GLY A 112 -7.43 6.35 -9.29
CA GLY A 112 -8.42 6.89 -8.35
C GLY A 112 -7.78 7.68 -7.22
N MET A 113 -8.61 8.08 -6.25
CA MET A 113 -8.20 8.95 -5.15
C MET A 113 -7.50 8.19 -4.02
N LEU A 114 -6.50 8.84 -3.41
CA LEU A 114 -5.91 8.36 -2.17
C LEU A 114 -6.94 8.47 -1.02
N PRO A 115 -7.18 7.40 -0.24
CA PRO A 115 -8.14 7.43 0.85
C PRO A 115 -7.61 8.24 2.03
N LEU A 116 -8.45 9.12 2.60
CA LEU A 116 -8.10 9.96 3.76
C LEU A 116 -7.66 9.13 4.97
N GLU A 117 -8.24 7.95 5.14
CA GLU A 117 -7.94 7.05 6.25
C GLU A 117 -6.51 6.49 6.19
N LEU A 118 -5.88 6.47 5.01
CA LEU A 118 -4.47 6.07 4.86
C LEU A 118 -3.55 6.95 5.71
N PHE A 119 -3.91 8.22 5.87
CA PHE A 119 -3.11 9.17 6.61
C PHE A 119 -3.48 9.24 8.09
N ARG A 120 -4.51 8.49 8.52
CA ARG A 120 -4.88 8.34 9.93
C ARG A 120 -4.09 7.23 10.63
N VAL A 121 -3.50 6.31 9.89
CA VAL A 121 -2.59 5.26 10.43
C VAL A 121 -1.18 5.81 10.65
N TYR A 122 -0.32 5.05 11.35
CA TYR A 122 1.07 5.46 11.63
C TYR A 122 2.00 5.23 10.42
N LEU A 123 1.78 5.94 9.31
CA LEU A 123 2.69 5.90 8.16
C LEU A 123 3.77 6.98 8.30
N ALA A 124 5.03 6.55 8.29
CA ALA A 124 6.21 7.41 8.35
C ALA A 124 6.85 7.64 6.97
N TYR A 125 6.74 6.66 6.06
CA TYR A 125 7.20 6.73 4.69
C TYR A 125 6.11 6.23 3.76
N PHE A 126 5.72 7.07 2.80
CA PHE A 126 4.80 6.68 1.74
C PHE A 126 5.33 7.17 0.38
N ASP A 127 5.52 6.23 -0.53
CA ASP A 127 5.87 6.51 -1.91
C ASP A 127 4.83 5.84 -2.83
N ALA A 128 4.10 6.65 -3.57
CA ALA A 128 3.18 6.19 -4.61
C ALA A 128 3.44 6.92 -5.94
N SER A 129 4.67 7.37 -6.16
CA SER A 129 5.07 8.00 -7.42
C SER A 129 4.90 7.09 -8.63
N ASN A 130 4.83 7.67 -9.82
CA ASN A 130 4.76 6.94 -11.08
C ASN A 130 3.59 5.94 -11.10
N ASN A 131 2.39 6.49 -10.99
CA ASN A 131 1.09 5.80 -11.02
C ASN A 131 0.07 6.68 -11.78
N ASP A 132 -1.20 6.27 -11.82
CA ASP A 132 -2.31 7.03 -12.42
C ASP A 132 -3.29 7.56 -11.36
N LEU A 133 -2.80 7.89 -10.15
CA LEU A 133 -3.63 8.40 -9.06
C LEU A 133 -4.14 9.80 -9.38
N GLU A 134 -5.35 10.13 -8.92
CA GLU A 134 -6.03 11.39 -9.25
C GLU A 134 -6.69 12.03 -8.02
N GLY A 135 -7.07 13.30 -8.17
CA GLY A 135 -7.80 14.07 -7.16
C GLY A 135 -6.92 14.75 -6.11
N PRO A 136 -7.55 15.44 -5.14
CA PRO A 136 -6.88 16.44 -4.33
C PRO A 136 -6.02 15.85 -3.21
N VAL A 137 -4.78 16.33 -3.10
CA VAL A 137 -3.86 15.90 -2.02
C VAL A 137 -4.05 16.69 -0.72
N ALA A 138 -4.49 17.95 -0.82
CA ALA A 138 -4.57 18.89 0.32
C ALA A 138 -5.34 18.37 1.56
N PRO A 139 -6.54 17.76 1.43
CA PRO A 139 -7.30 17.28 2.58
C PRO A 139 -6.58 16.14 3.34
N LEU A 140 -5.83 15.32 2.60
CA LEU A 140 -5.11 14.15 3.11
C LEU A 140 -4.00 14.58 4.08
N LEU A 141 -3.31 15.63 3.69
CA LEU A 141 -2.12 16.14 4.36
C LEU A 141 -2.42 16.77 5.72
N ARG A 142 -3.63 17.31 5.92
CA ARG A 142 -4.09 17.81 7.23
C ARG A 142 -4.21 16.72 8.30
N THR A 143 -4.26 15.46 7.89
CA THR A 143 -4.42 14.32 8.79
C THR A 143 -3.15 13.52 9.02
N CYS A 144 -2.07 13.82 8.30
CA CYS A 144 -0.76 13.19 8.45
C CYS A 144 -0.09 13.66 9.75
N TRP A 145 0.02 12.79 10.74
CA TRP A 145 0.62 13.14 12.04
C TRP A 145 1.97 12.44 12.30
N ALA A 146 2.30 11.42 11.51
CA ALA A 146 3.51 10.62 11.66
C ALA A 146 4.38 10.56 10.39
N LEU A 147 3.96 11.23 9.31
CA LEU A 147 4.59 11.11 7.99
C LEU A 147 5.84 12.00 7.91
N ASN A 148 6.98 11.38 7.62
CA ASN A 148 8.26 12.07 7.43
C ASN A 148 8.61 12.21 5.94
N TYR A 149 8.14 11.27 5.12
CA TYR A 149 8.42 11.21 3.69
C TYR A 149 7.15 10.89 2.91
N LEU A 150 6.87 11.73 1.92
CA LEU A 150 5.77 11.59 0.97
C LEU A 150 6.28 11.83 -0.46
N GLU A 151 6.15 10.84 -1.32
CA GLU A 151 6.50 10.95 -2.73
C GLU A 151 5.30 10.55 -3.58
N LEU A 152 4.77 11.50 -4.35
CA LEU A 152 3.57 11.34 -5.16
C LEU A 152 3.77 11.83 -6.60
N SER A 153 5.00 12.18 -6.99
CA SER A 153 5.33 12.64 -8.36
C SER A 153 4.89 11.65 -9.43
N ASP A 154 4.77 12.12 -10.67
CA ASP A 154 4.35 11.29 -11.80
C ASP A 154 2.99 10.59 -11.56
N ASN A 155 2.00 11.38 -11.14
CA ASN A 155 0.59 11.01 -11.04
C ASN A 155 -0.30 12.08 -11.72
N ARG A 156 -1.62 11.94 -11.63
CA ARG A 156 -2.63 12.90 -12.12
C ARG A 156 -3.31 13.65 -10.96
N LEU A 157 -2.57 13.85 -9.88
CA LEU A 157 -3.05 14.51 -8.67
C LEU A 157 -3.21 16.01 -8.93
N ASP A 158 -4.15 16.62 -8.21
CA ASP A 158 -4.40 18.04 -8.27
C ASP A 158 -4.43 18.69 -6.88
N GLY A 159 -4.47 20.02 -6.88
CA GLY A 159 -4.57 20.82 -5.67
C GLY A 159 -3.24 21.36 -5.13
N ALA A 160 -3.33 22.43 -4.36
CA ALA A 160 -2.15 23.06 -3.76
C ALA A 160 -1.58 22.20 -2.63
N ILE A 161 -0.25 22.13 -2.53
CA ILE A 161 0.41 21.65 -1.31
C ILE A 161 0.07 22.66 -0.20
N PRO A 162 -0.65 22.26 0.87
CA PRO A 162 -0.93 23.14 1.99
C PRO A 162 0.38 23.71 2.55
N GLY A 163 0.45 25.04 2.72
CA GLY A 163 1.64 25.72 3.24
C GLY A 163 2.06 25.21 4.62
N GLU A 164 1.14 24.61 5.38
CA GLU A 164 1.39 23.98 6.68
C GLU A 164 2.35 22.78 6.61
N LEU A 165 2.56 22.18 5.44
CA LEU A 165 3.49 21.04 5.27
C LEU A 165 4.91 21.47 4.99
N ALA A 166 5.11 22.64 4.38
CA ALA A 166 6.42 23.25 4.27
C ALA A 166 7.04 23.51 5.65
N ALA A 167 6.20 23.60 6.70
CA ALA A 167 6.62 23.76 8.08
C ALA A 167 6.91 22.44 8.84
N GLN A 168 6.56 21.27 8.30
CA GLN A 168 6.65 19.98 9.01
C GLN A 168 7.96 19.21 8.78
N ASN A 169 9.00 19.78 8.14
CA ASN A 169 10.21 19.06 7.71
C ASN A 169 9.90 17.76 6.92
N MET A 170 8.71 17.69 6.33
CA MET A 170 8.30 16.55 5.52
C MET A 170 8.89 16.70 4.13
N HIS A 171 9.60 15.68 3.65
CA HIS A 171 10.00 15.64 2.25
C HIS A 171 8.76 15.32 1.42
N VAL A 172 8.35 16.29 0.59
CA VAL A 172 7.26 16.13 -0.36
C VAL A 172 7.85 16.20 -1.77
N GLY A 173 7.99 15.06 -2.43
CA GLY A 173 8.30 15.01 -3.85
C GLY A 173 7.08 15.34 -4.69
N GLY A 174 7.26 16.11 -5.77
CA GLY A 174 6.16 16.61 -6.62
C GLY A 174 6.13 18.11 -6.91
N GLY A 175 7.13 18.87 -6.46
CA GLY A 175 7.43 20.20 -7.02
C GLY A 175 6.31 21.24 -6.94
N GLY A 176 5.93 21.67 -5.73
CA GLY A 176 5.37 23.01 -5.48
C GLY A 176 3.90 23.27 -5.88
N VAL A 177 3.38 22.64 -6.93
CA VAL A 177 1.98 22.73 -7.35
C VAL A 177 1.64 21.43 -8.08
N TRP A 178 0.65 20.68 -7.60
CA TRP A 178 0.04 19.60 -8.38
C TRP A 178 -0.94 20.26 -9.36
N ASP A 179 -0.39 20.89 -10.40
CA ASP A 179 -1.20 21.43 -11.48
C ASP A 179 -1.52 20.25 -12.40
N GLY A 180 -2.79 19.97 -12.62
CA GLY A 180 -3.29 18.78 -13.33
C GLY A 180 -2.98 18.74 -14.84
N GLY A 181 -1.86 19.32 -15.26
CA GLY A 181 -1.44 19.44 -16.66
C GLY A 181 -0.21 18.59 -16.94
N ARG A 182 -0.40 17.55 -17.76
CA ARG A 182 0.69 16.96 -18.54
C ARG A 182 1.42 18.08 -19.29
N GLY A 183 2.72 18.22 -19.04
CA GLY A 183 3.65 18.81 -20.02
C GLY A 183 3.83 17.87 -21.20
#